data_AF-A0AAD6FXG1-F1
#
_entry.id   AF-A0AAD6FXG1-F1
#
_cell.length_a   1.000
_cell.length_b   1.000
_cell.length_c   1.000
_cell.angle_alpha   90.00
_cell.angle_beta   90.00
_cell.angle_gamma   90.00
#
_symmetry.space_group_name_H-M   'P 1'
#
loop_
_entity.id
_entity.type
_entity.pdbx_description
1 polymer ?
#
loop_
_entity_poly.entity_id
_entity_poly.type
_entity_poly.pdbx_seq_one_letter_code
_entity_poly.pdbx_strand_id
1 'polypeptide(L)'
;MESTLGAILLLAGVEAQQGVPYQVQLHMGAIHQLLEVCQRKGVYLSDGIKRAIFWSDLNAAVMTGSIRVVDHTTFSELHWGRDPFSPEFFTLPPGFQVHSHLLGEKFVEILEDIYALQCIRDSALFGKEDVISMAHIDNHQGSIQSRLVALPNRSPISNCCHIAAYLCSTMLRCKIWRTSTIPSHLSLKLLCKLQSTNEDSIWNDSPELLIWLLHIGGAFAPAGTIRTAYQDLLHLNMSTRFRGMYTSWTELCDILQQFIWSEKAFMSQLKAFWEESQVQDGAE
;
A
#
# COMPACT_ATOMS: atom_id res chain seq x y z
N MET A 1 6.25 -22.96 22.95
CA MET A 1 7.06 -21.99 22.19
C MET A 1 6.17 -21.17 21.25
N GLU A 2 5.44 -21.81 20.33
CA GLU A 2 4.54 -21.08 19.42
C GLU A 2 3.45 -20.28 20.13
N SER A 3 2.86 -20.81 21.20
CA SER A 3 1.91 -20.08 22.03
C SER A 3 2.51 -18.81 22.66
N THR A 4 3.77 -18.86 23.07
CA THR A 4 4.51 -17.72 23.61
C THR A 4 4.75 -16.67 22.52
N LEU A 5 5.20 -17.09 21.34
CA LEU A 5 5.36 -16.21 20.18
C LEU A 5 4.02 -15.54 19.83
N GLY A 6 2.95 -16.33 19.74
CA GLY A 6 1.60 -15.82 19.47
C GLY A 6 1.13 -14.78 20.49
N ALA A 7 1.38 -15.00 21.79
CA ALA A 7 1.03 -14.04 22.83
C ALA A 7 1.79 -12.70 22.68
N ILE A 8 3.09 -12.76 22.39
CA ILE A 8 3.91 -11.55 22.17
C ILE A 8 3.42 -10.80 20.91
N LEU A 9 3.11 -11.52 19.82
CA LEU A 9 2.60 -10.91 18.59
C LEU A 9 1.24 -10.22 18.79
N LEU A 10 0.37 -10.77 19.63
CA LEU A 10 -0.90 -10.13 19.99
C LEU A 10 -0.68 -8.83 20.75
N LEU A 11 0.24 -8.80 21.72
CA LEU A 11 0.59 -7.58 22.45
C LEU A 11 1.16 -6.51 21.52
N ALA A 12 2.13 -6.88 20.68
CA ALA A 12 2.71 -5.98 19.69
C ALA A 12 1.66 -5.41 18.73
N GLY A 13 0.68 -6.23 18.31
CA GLY A 13 -0.41 -5.79 17.45
C GLY A 13 -1.33 -4.76 18.11
N VAL A 14 -1.68 -4.95 19.38
CA VAL A 14 -2.51 -3.99 20.15
C VAL A 14 -1.76 -2.67 20.34
N GLU A 15 -0.48 -2.72 20.72
CA GLU A 15 0.33 -1.53 20.93
C GLU A 15 0.62 -0.78 19.62
N ALA A 16 0.74 -1.49 18.50
CA ALA A 16 0.85 -0.88 17.18
C ALA A 16 -0.40 -0.09 16.81
N GLN A 17 -1.60 -0.61 17.13
CA GLN A 17 -2.85 0.12 16.91
C GLN A 17 -2.98 1.36 17.80
N GLN A 18 -2.36 1.33 18.99
CA GLN A 18 -2.28 2.49 19.90
C GLN A 18 -1.17 3.47 19.52
N GLY A 19 -0.32 3.14 18.54
CA GLY A 19 0.77 4.01 18.11
C GLY A 19 1.90 4.10 19.13
N VAL A 20 2.22 3.02 19.86
CA VAL A 20 3.27 3.00 20.89
C VAL A 20 4.55 2.32 20.37
N PRO A 21 5.43 3.03 19.63
CA PRO A 21 6.55 2.41 18.91
C PRO A 21 7.58 1.73 19.81
N TYR A 22 7.83 2.25 21.01
CA TYR A 22 8.83 1.69 21.94
C TYR A 22 8.44 0.30 22.43
N GLN A 23 7.16 0.09 22.78
CA GLN A 23 6.70 -1.21 23.28
C GLN A 23 6.63 -2.24 22.15
N VAL A 24 6.18 -1.83 20.96
CA VAL A 24 6.28 -2.61 19.73
C VAL A 24 7.72 -3.07 19.49
N GLN A 25 8.69 -2.15 19.57
CA GLN A 25 10.10 -2.48 19.35
C GLN A 25 10.62 -3.49 20.37
N LEU A 26 10.20 -3.36 21.63
CA LEU A 26 10.58 -4.29 22.70
C LEU A 26 10.05 -5.70 22.42
N HIS A 27 8.77 -5.84 22.07
CA HIS A 27 8.18 -7.15 21.74
C HIS A 27 8.78 -7.76 20.49
N MET A 28 8.97 -6.98 19.43
CA MET A 28 9.60 -7.48 18.20
C MET A 28 11.06 -7.87 18.43
N GLY A 29 11.78 -7.14 19.28
CA GLY A 29 13.12 -7.54 19.73
C GLY A 29 13.12 -8.87 20.49
N ALA A 30 12.12 -9.10 21.35
CA ALA A 30 11.95 -10.39 22.03
C ALA A 30 11.63 -11.54 21.06
N ILE A 31 10.78 -11.30 20.04
CA ILE A 31 10.54 -12.27 18.96
C ILE A 31 11.84 -12.62 18.24
N HIS A 32 12.65 -11.62 17.88
CA HIS A 32 13.94 -11.85 17.21
C HIS A 32 14.87 -12.75 18.02
N GLN A 33 15.03 -12.48 19.33
CA GLN A 33 15.83 -13.32 20.22
C GLN A 33 15.28 -14.75 20.32
N LEU A 34 13.96 -14.92 20.37
CA LEU A 34 13.33 -16.24 20.40
C LEU A 34 13.53 -17.00 19.09
N LEU A 35 13.52 -16.32 17.94
CA LEU A 35 13.84 -16.92 16.64
C LEU A 35 15.27 -17.47 16.62
N GLU A 36 16.25 -16.70 17.10
CA GLU A 36 17.64 -17.16 17.22
C GLU A 36 17.79 -18.37 18.15
N VAL A 37 17.03 -18.41 19.24
CA VAL A 37 17.01 -19.57 20.15
C VAL A 37 16.40 -20.78 19.46
N CYS A 38 15.30 -20.62 18.72
CA CYS A 38 14.66 -21.70 17.99
C CYS A 38 15.60 -22.28 16.93
N GLN A 39 16.27 -21.41 16.17
CA GLN A 39 17.25 -21.81 15.16
C GLN A 39 18.41 -22.60 15.78
N ARG A 40 19.02 -22.08 16.85
CA ARG A 40 20.13 -22.77 17.54
C ARG A 40 19.73 -24.11 18.15
N LYS A 41 18.49 -24.24 18.62
CA LYS A 41 17.97 -25.47 19.25
C LYS A 41 17.30 -26.43 18.26
N GLY A 42 17.25 -26.10 16.97
CA GLY A 42 16.56 -26.91 15.97
C GLY A 42 15.05 -27.03 16.22
N VAL A 43 14.44 -26.04 16.87
CA VAL A 43 12.99 -26.02 17.12
C VAL A 43 12.28 -25.61 15.83
N TYR A 44 11.45 -26.51 15.31
CA TYR A 44 10.61 -26.24 14.14
C TYR A 44 9.47 -25.29 14.50
N LEU A 45 9.30 -24.24 13.69
CA LEU A 45 8.17 -23.33 13.75
C LEU A 45 7.25 -23.60 12.55
N SER A 46 5.95 -23.64 12.80
CA SER A 46 4.94 -23.78 11.76
C SER A 46 4.92 -22.58 10.81
N ASP A 47 4.44 -22.81 9.59
CA ASP A 47 4.33 -21.75 8.57
C ASP A 47 3.36 -20.67 9.04
N GLY A 48 2.31 -21.05 9.77
CA GLY A 48 1.36 -20.12 10.37
C GLY A 48 2.04 -19.13 11.31
N ILE A 49 2.90 -19.58 12.23
CA ILE A 49 3.58 -18.68 13.16
C ILE A 49 4.63 -17.80 12.44
N LYS A 50 5.38 -18.34 11.46
CA LYS A 50 6.33 -17.55 10.66
C LYS A 50 5.65 -16.41 9.92
N ARG A 51 4.50 -16.71 9.29
CA ARG A 51 3.67 -15.72 8.59
C ARG A 51 3.10 -14.68 9.55
N ALA A 52 2.65 -15.10 10.73
CA ALA A 52 2.17 -14.18 11.77
C ALA A 52 3.29 -13.23 12.22
N ILE A 53 4.51 -13.74 12.44
CA ILE A 53 5.67 -12.91 12.79
C ILE A 53 5.94 -11.87 11.70
N PHE A 54 6.03 -12.30 10.44
CA PHE A 54 6.28 -11.41 9.31
C PHE A 54 5.23 -10.30 9.19
N TRP A 55 3.95 -10.68 9.18
CA TRP A 55 2.86 -9.72 9.00
C TRP A 55 2.70 -8.78 10.20
N SER A 56 2.88 -9.27 11.42
CA SER A 56 2.88 -8.41 12.62
C SER A 56 4.04 -7.42 12.60
N ASP A 57 5.26 -7.85 12.27
CA ASP A 57 6.43 -6.97 12.18
C ASP A 57 6.25 -5.89 11.10
N LEU A 58 5.82 -6.30 9.90
CA LEU A 58 5.56 -5.40 8.78
C LEU A 58 4.50 -4.35 9.12
N ASN A 59 3.34 -4.81 9.61
CA ASN A 59 2.23 -3.92 9.92
C ASN A 59 2.57 -2.97 11.07
N ALA A 60 3.28 -3.45 12.09
CA ALA A 60 3.69 -2.62 13.22
C ALA A 60 4.68 -1.54 12.80
N ALA A 61 5.65 -1.87 11.93
CA ALA A 61 6.57 -0.89 11.36
C ALA A 61 5.87 0.17 10.51
N VAL A 62 4.86 -0.22 9.73
CA VAL A 62 4.07 0.73 8.92
C VAL A 62 3.28 1.68 9.80
N MET A 63 2.64 1.16 10.85
CA MET A 63 1.78 1.93 11.75
C MET A 63 2.56 2.84 12.70
N THR A 64 3.73 2.41 13.16
CA THR A 64 4.46 3.08 14.26
C THR A 64 5.85 3.60 13.88
N GLY A 65 6.39 3.18 12.75
CA GLY A 65 7.78 3.46 12.38
C GLY A 65 8.81 2.62 13.13
N SER A 66 8.41 1.53 13.81
CA SER A 66 9.35 0.60 14.44
C SER A 66 10.30 -0.04 13.44
N ILE A 67 11.49 -0.43 13.91
CA ILE A 67 12.50 -1.09 13.10
C ILE A 67 12.11 -2.56 12.92
N ARG A 68 12.06 -2.97 11.66
CA ARG A 68 11.78 -4.35 11.24
C ARG A 68 12.84 -5.31 11.76
N VAL A 69 12.41 -6.47 12.25
CA VAL A 69 13.28 -7.56 12.72
C VAL A 69 13.29 -8.77 11.78
N VAL A 70 12.33 -8.85 10.87
CA VAL A 70 12.26 -9.83 9.79
C VAL A 70 11.85 -9.15 8.48
N ASP A 71 12.20 -9.75 7.34
CA ASP A 71 11.86 -9.28 6.00
C ASP A 71 11.32 -10.42 5.12
N HIS A 72 10.99 -10.08 3.87
CA HIS A 72 10.50 -11.02 2.86
C HIS A 72 11.48 -12.15 2.48
N THR A 73 12.73 -12.10 2.94
CA THR A 73 13.74 -13.15 2.69
C THR A 73 13.98 -14.03 3.92
N THR A 74 13.46 -13.62 5.09
CA THR A 74 13.75 -14.29 6.37
C THR A 74 13.14 -15.69 6.47
N PHE A 75 11.95 -15.90 5.90
CA PHE A 75 11.27 -17.19 5.90
C PHE A 75 11.05 -17.67 4.46
N SER A 76 11.50 -18.89 4.15
CA SER A 76 11.42 -19.45 2.79
C SER A 76 9.98 -19.61 2.30
N GLU A 77 9.03 -19.82 3.20
CA GLU A 77 7.60 -20.02 2.88
C GLU A 77 6.92 -18.71 2.45
N LEU A 78 7.55 -17.56 2.71
CA LEU A 78 7.11 -16.23 2.28
C LEU A 78 7.87 -15.74 1.04
N HIS A 79 8.85 -16.50 0.58
CA HIS A 79 9.64 -16.12 -0.58
C HIS A 79 8.75 -16.01 -1.81
N TRP A 80 8.98 -14.96 -2.59
CA TRP A 80 8.31 -14.71 -3.85
C TRP A 80 9.31 -14.09 -4.83
N GLY A 81 9.19 -14.49 -6.10
CA GLY A 81 9.93 -13.92 -7.20
C GLY A 81 9.06 -13.83 -8.45
N ARG A 82 9.49 -13.02 -9.41
CA ARG A 82 8.83 -12.89 -10.71
C ARG A 82 8.81 -14.25 -11.42
N ASP A 83 7.70 -14.55 -12.09
CA ASP A 83 7.63 -15.71 -12.98
C ASP A 83 8.50 -15.43 -14.22
N PRO A 84 9.58 -16.18 -14.46
CA PRO A 84 10.43 -15.97 -15.63
C PRO A 84 9.73 -16.28 -16.95
N PHE A 85 8.60 -16.99 -16.92
CA PHE A 85 7.83 -17.35 -18.11
C PHE A 85 6.73 -16.34 -18.45
N SER A 86 6.52 -15.33 -17.61
CA SER A 86 5.47 -14.33 -17.76
C SER A 86 5.99 -12.88 -17.56
N PRO A 87 7.06 -12.47 -18.28
CA PRO A 87 7.65 -11.14 -18.12
C PRO A 87 6.71 -9.99 -18.48
N GLU A 88 5.72 -10.23 -19.33
CA GLU A 88 4.74 -9.25 -19.80
C GLU A 88 3.90 -8.62 -18.69
N PHE A 89 3.74 -9.30 -17.56
CA PHE A 89 3.00 -8.78 -16.41
C PHE A 89 3.81 -7.75 -15.62
N PHE A 90 5.14 -7.79 -15.68
CA PHE A 90 6.04 -6.98 -14.87
C PHE A 90 6.51 -5.75 -15.65
N THR A 91 5.56 -4.87 -15.97
CA THR A 91 5.81 -3.65 -16.74
C THR A 91 5.41 -2.41 -15.96
N LEU A 92 6.14 -1.31 -16.17
CA LEU A 92 5.87 -0.06 -15.49
C LEU A 92 4.66 0.62 -16.16
N PRO A 93 3.59 0.96 -15.41
CA PRO A 93 2.44 1.66 -15.98
C PRO A 93 2.86 2.96 -16.68
N PRO A 94 2.26 3.31 -17.83
CA PRO A 94 2.70 4.42 -18.67
C PRO A 94 2.81 5.77 -17.92
N GLY A 95 1.89 6.05 -17.00
CA GLY A 95 1.88 7.28 -16.20
C GLY A 95 3.10 7.42 -15.28
N PHE A 96 3.75 6.32 -14.89
CA PHE A 96 4.99 6.35 -14.13
C PHE A 96 6.26 6.46 -14.99
N GLN A 97 6.19 6.17 -16.30
CA GLN A 97 7.39 6.14 -17.16
C GLN A 97 8.09 7.50 -17.23
N VAL A 98 7.32 8.58 -17.36
CA VAL A 98 7.83 9.97 -17.37
C VAL A 98 8.52 10.33 -16.05
N HIS A 99 8.08 9.72 -14.95
CA HIS A 99 8.57 9.97 -13.60
C HIS A 99 9.64 8.96 -13.13
N SER A 100 9.99 7.96 -13.95
CA SER A 100 10.89 6.86 -13.59
C SER A 100 12.22 7.33 -12.97
N HIS A 101 12.80 8.40 -13.53
CA HIS A 101 14.03 9.03 -13.03
C HIS A 101 13.91 9.59 -11.60
N LEU A 102 12.72 10.08 -11.20
CA LEU A 102 12.44 10.60 -9.86
C LEU A 102 12.13 9.47 -8.86
N LEU A 103 11.59 8.36 -9.35
CA LEU A 103 11.15 7.22 -8.54
C LEU A 103 12.35 6.34 -8.16
N GLY A 104 13.30 6.17 -9.08
CA GLY A 104 14.49 5.34 -8.91
C GLY A 104 14.22 3.86 -9.20
N GLU A 105 15.23 3.16 -9.70
CA GLU A 105 15.13 1.80 -10.25
C GLU A 105 14.46 0.80 -9.29
N LYS A 106 14.89 0.76 -8.03
CA LYS A 106 14.32 -0.16 -7.03
C LYS A 106 12.84 0.11 -6.76
N PHE A 107 12.38 1.36 -6.84
CA PHE A 107 10.96 1.66 -6.66
C PHE A 107 10.17 1.33 -7.91
N VAL A 108 10.74 1.60 -9.09
CA VAL A 108 10.17 1.21 -10.39
C VAL A 108 9.91 -0.30 -10.43
N GLU A 109 10.88 -1.14 -10.02
CA GLU A 109 10.69 -2.59 -9.94
C GLU A 109 9.50 -2.99 -9.04
N ILE A 110 9.30 -2.27 -7.93
CA ILE A 110 8.19 -2.54 -7.03
C ILE A 110 6.86 -2.12 -7.67
N LEU A 111 6.81 -1.01 -8.41
CA LEU A 111 5.61 -0.56 -9.13
C LEU A 111 5.22 -1.56 -10.22
N GLU A 112 6.21 -2.14 -10.92
CA GLU A 112 5.99 -3.24 -11.87
C GLU A 112 5.38 -4.47 -11.19
N ASP A 113 5.87 -4.83 -10.00
CA ASP A 113 5.34 -5.97 -9.24
C ASP A 113 3.90 -5.70 -8.76
N ILE A 114 3.60 -4.47 -8.33
CA ILE A 114 2.22 -4.07 -7.97
C ILE A 114 1.30 -4.13 -9.19
N TYR A 115 1.78 -3.67 -10.35
CA TYR A 115 1.01 -3.75 -11.59
C TYR A 115 0.74 -5.21 -11.99
N ALA A 116 1.73 -6.09 -11.90
CA ALA A 116 1.55 -7.51 -12.11
C ALA A 116 0.48 -8.09 -11.16
N LEU A 117 0.52 -7.72 -9.87
CA LEU A 117 -0.49 -8.13 -8.89
C LEU A 117 -1.89 -7.62 -9.25
N GLN A 118 -2.00 -6.38 -9.73
CA GLN A 118 -3.24 -5.83 -10.27
C GLN A 118 -3.76 -6.64 -11.46
N CYS A 119 -2.92 -6.92 -12.45
CA CYS A 119 -3.31 -7.71 -13.63
C CYS A 119 -3.80 -9.11 -13.25
N ILE A 120 -3.10 -9.78 -12.33
CA ILE A 120 -3.52 -11.08 -11.78
C ILE A 120 -4.91 -10.95 -11.15
N ARG A 121 -5.13 -9.90 -10.35
CA ARG A 121 -6.40 -9.66 -9.66
C ARG A 121 -7.55 -9.39 -10.62
N ASP A 122 -7.31 -8.60 -11.66
CA ASP A 122 -8.32 -8.24 -12.67
C ASP A 122 -8.53 -9.34 -13.71
N SER A 123 -7.63 -10.31 -13.82
CA SER A 123 -7.81 -11.47 -14.71
C SER A 123 -9.04 -12.31 -14.35
N ALA A 124 -9.65 -12.96 -15.35
CA ALA A 124 -10.75 -13.91 -15.14
C ALA A 124 -10.29 -15.22 -14.48
N LEU A 125 -8.96 -15.49 -14.49
CA LEU A 125 -8.34 -16.69 -13.93
C LEU A 125 -8.40 -16.71 -12.39
N PHE A 126 -8.59 -15.54 -11.78
CA PHE A 126 -8.66 -15.38 -10.32
C PHE A 126 -10.00 -15.80 -9.68
N GLY A 127 -10.90 -16.41 -10.45
CA GLY A 127 -12.28 -16.73 -10.03
C GLY A 127 -12.41 -17.87 -9.02
N LYS A 128 -11.37 -18.67 -8.77
CA LYS A 128 -11.38 -19.71 -7.73
C LYS A 128 -10.43 -19.31 -6.61
N GLU A 129 -11.00 -18.96 -5.46
CA GLU A 129 -10.30 -18.70 -4.20
C GLU A 129 -9.69 -20.00 -3.63
N ASP A 130 -8.86 -20.70 -4.41
CA ASP A 130 -8.12 -21.84 -3.88
C ASP A 130 -7.00 -21.34 -2.94
N VAL A 131 -6.71 -22.17 -1.92
CA VAL A 131 -5.80 -21.82 -0.82
C VAL A 131 -4.37 -21.54 -1.33
N ILE A 132 -3.96 -22.22 -2.40
CA ILE A 132 -2.61 -22.13 -2.98
C ILE A 132 -2.43 -20.78 -3.69
N SER A 133 -3.40 -20.38 -4.50
CA SER A 133 -3.43 -19.08 -5.20
C SER A 133 -3.46 -17.92 -4.20
N MET A 134 -4.19 -18.09 -3.09
CA MET A 134 -4.24 -17.11 -2.00
C MET A 134 -2.91 -16.99 -1.24
N ALA A 135 -2.21 -18.09 -1.00
CA ALA A 135 -0.88 -18.07 -0.39
C ALA A 135 0.16 -17.40 -1.30
N HIS A 136 0.12 -17.69 -2.60
CA HIS A 136 1.02 -17.06 -3.57
C HIS A 136 0.84 -15.54 -3.65
N ILE A 137 -0.40 -15.07 -3.63
CA ILE A 137 -0.69 -13.61 -3.59
C ILE A 137 -0.26 -12.98 -2.30
N ASP A 138 -0.47 -13.65 -1.18
CA ASP A 138 0.02 -13.12 0.09
C ASP A 138 1.55 -12.98 0.08
N ASN A 139 2.28 -13.94 -0.48
CA ASN A 139 3.73 -13.85 -0.63
C ASN A 139 4.14 -12.72 -1.59
N HIS A 140 3.46 -12.59 -2.74
CA HIS A 140 3.69 -11.49 -3.69
C HIS A 140 3.51 -10.13 -3.01
N GLN A 141 2.38 -9.94 -2.32
CA GLN A 141 2.09 -8.71 -1.59
C GLN A 141 3.08 -8.49 -0.43
N GLY A 142 3.42 -9.53 0.32
CA GLY A 142 4.40 -9.47 1.41
C GLY A 142 5.77 -9.01 0.90
N SER A 143 6.22 -9.55 -0.23
CA SER A 143 7.47 -9.14 -0.88
C SER A 143 7.44 -7.65 -1.28
N ILE A 144 6.39 -7.21 -1.99
CA ILE A 144 6.17 -5.80 -2.36
C ILE A 144 6.24 -4.89 -1.13
N GLN A 145 5.42 -5.18 -0.12
CA GLN A 145 5.26 -4.32 1.05
C GLN A 145 6.51 -4.29 1.93
N SER A 146 7.20 -5.43 2.08
CA SER A 146 8.48 -5.49 2.77
C SER A 146 9.54 -4.65 2.05
N ARG A 147 9.60 -4.69 0.72
CA ARG A 147 10.56 -3.91 -0.08
C ARG A 147 10.23 -2.42 -0.04
N LEU A 148 8.95 -2.03 -0.08
CA LEU A 148 8.52 -0.64 0.07
C LEU A 148 8.97 -0.03 1.40
N VAL A 149 8.77 -0.75 2.51
CA VAL A 149 9.14 -0.27 3.85
C VAL A 149 10.65 -0.14 4.01
N ALA A 150 11.43 -1.01 3.37
CA ALA A 150 12.89 -0.97 3.41
C ALA A 150 13.50 0.09 2.48
N LEU A 151 12.73 0.64 1.53
CA LEU A 151 13.26 1.56 0.54
C LEU A 151 13.34 2.99 1.10
N PRO A 152 14.50 3.66 1.03
CA PRO A 152 14.63 5.03 1.53
C PRO A 152 13.91 6.01 0.59
N ASN A 153 13.16 6.93 1.18
CA ASN A 153 12.50 8.01 0.44
C ASN A 153 13.54 8.98 -0.13
N ARG A 154 13.47 9.26 -1.44
CA ARG A 154 14.42 10.12 -2.14
C ARG A 154 13.95 11.57 -2.32
N SER A 155 12.63 11.77 -2.40
CA SER A 155 12.02 13.08 -2.65
C SER A 155 10.60 13.13 -2.06
N PRO A 156 10.00 14.33 -1.91
CA PRO A 156 8.62 14.46 -1.45
C PRO A 156 7.60 13.74 -2.36
N ILE A 157 7.71 13.86 -3.69
CA ILE A 157 6.89 13.09 -4.65
C ILE A 157 7.07 11.60 -4.43
N SER A 158 8.32 11.15 -4.41
CA SER A 158 8.63 9.73 -4.24
C SER A 158 7.97 9.22 -2.97
N ASN A 159 8.00 9.97 -1.88
CA ASN A 159 7.35 9.61 -0.61
C ASN A 159 5.82 9.50 -0.72
N CYS A 160 5.14 10.43 -1.38
CA CYS A 160 3.70 10.32 -1.65
C CYS A 160 3.39 9.07 -2.48
N CYS A 161 4.17 8.82 -3.54
CA CYS A 161 4.03 7.63 -4.37
C CYS A 161 4.30 6.33 -3.59
N HIS A 162 5.27 6.29 -2.68
CA HIS A 162 5.53 5.11 -1.84
C HIS A 162 4.33 4.76 -0.97
N ILE A 163 3.71 5.77 -0.33
CA ILE A 163 2.53 5.55 0.51
C ILE A 163 1.35 5.10 -0.33
N ALA A 164 1.09 5.75 -1.46
CA ALA A 164 0.02 5.37 -2.38
C ALA A 164 0.23 3.97 -2.96
N ALA A 165 1.46 3.61 -3.34
CA ALA A 165 1.81 2.27 -3.81
C ALA A 165 1.57 1.21 -2.73
N TYR A 166 1.95 1.49 -1.47
CA TYR A 166 1.65 0.60 -0.35
C TYR A 166 0.14 0.44 -0.16
N LEU A 167 -0.61 1.54 -0.22
CA LEU A 167 -2.06 1.56 -0.10
C LEU A 167 -2.72 0.74 -1.20
N CYS A 168 -2.33 0.94 -2.47
CA CYS A 168 -2.77 0.12 -3.60
C CYS A 168 -2.48 -1.36 -3.37
N SER A 169 -1.26 -1.74 -3.00
CA SER A 169 -0.90 -3.15 -2.74
C SER A 169 -1.74 -3.77 -1.62
N THR A 170 -2.12 -2.97 -0.62
CA THR A 170 -2.99 -3.41 0.48
C THR A 170 -4.42 -3.64 -0.01
N MET A 171 -4.91 -2.76 -0.87
CA MET A 171 -6.29 -2.80 -1.38
C MET A 171 -6.51 -3.83 -2.51
N LEU A 172 -5.44 -4.28 -3.17
CA LEU A 172 -5.47 -5.39 -4.14
C LEU A 172 -5.75 -6.76 -3.48
N ARG A 173 -5.62 -6.86 -2.16
CA ARG A 173 -5.88 -8.08 -1.38
C ARG A 173 -7.37 -8.45 -1.34
N CYS A 174 -7.65 -9.73 -1.04
CA CYS A 174 -9.01 -10.22 -0.78
C CYS A 174 -9.67 -9.55 0.44
N LYS A 175 -11.01 -9.59 0.48
CA LYS A 175 -11.95 -8.81 1.31
C LYS A 175 -11.63 -8.74 2.82
N ILE A 176 -10.90 -9.71 3.37
CA ILE A 176 -10.72 -9.93 4.81
C ILE A 176 -9.93 -8.78 5.50
N TRP A 177 -9.01 -8.11 4.80
CA TRP A 177 -8.16 -7.06 5.41
C TRP A 177 -8.59 -5.62 5.07
N ARG A 178 -9.68 -5.45 4.30
CA ARG A 178 -10.27 -4.12 4.00
C ARG A 178 -10.78 -3.38 5.23
N THR A 179 -10.97 -4.11 6.35
CA THR A 179 -11.39 -3.58 7.65
C THR A 179 -10.23 -3.32 8.60
N SER A 180 -8.98 -3.51 8.17
CA SER A 180 -7.81 -3.18 8.99
C SER A 180 -7.64 -1.66 9.11
N THR A 181 -6.92 -1.22 10.14
CA THR A 181 -6.61 0.20 10.36
C THR A 181 -5.54 0.76 9.42
N ILE A 182 -4.87 -0.12 8.65
CA ILE A 182 -3.71 0.24 7.81
C ILE A 182 -4.11 1.16 6.65
N PRO A 183 -5.15 0.88 5.83
CA PRO A 183 -5.56 1.80 4.76
C PRO A 183 -5.87 3.20 5.28
N SER A 184 -6.62 3.30 6.39
CA SER A 184 -6.95 4.58 7.02
C SER A 184 -5.71 5.34 7.51
N HIS A 185 -4.77 4.64 8.15
CA HIS A 185 -3.51 5.23 8.60
C HIS A 185 -2.66 5.74 7.43
N LEU A 186 -2.52 4.94 6.37
CA LEU A 186 -1.76 5.30 5.17
C LEU A 186 -2.42 6.47 4.43
N SER A 187 -3.74 6.46 4.31
CA SER A 187 -4.51 7.54 3.71
C SER A 187 -4.31 8.86 4.46
N LEU A 188 -4.36 8.86 5.80
CA LEU A 188 -4.04 10.04 6.60
C LEU A 188 -2.58 10.51 6.39
N LYS A 189 -1.63 9.58 6.40
CA LYS A 189 -0.21 9.91 6.20
C LYS A 189 0.05 10.51 4.82
N LEU A 190 -0.63 10.00 3.79
CA LEU A 190 -0.57 10.54 2.44
C LEU A 190 -1.19 11.95 2.39
N LEU A 191 -2.34 12.16 3.03
CA LEU A 191 -3.01 13.46 3.08
C LEU A 191 -2.10 14.53 3.69
N CYS A 192 -1.51 14.25 4.86
CA CYS A 192 -0.61 15.18 5.51
C CYS A 192 0.58 15.56 4.61
N LYS A 193 1.10 14.61 3.83
CA LYS A 193 2.19 14.90 2.89
C LYS A 193 1.72 15.72 1.69
N LEU A 194 0.60 15.36 1.08
CA LEU A 194 0.03 16.11 -0.04
C LEU A 194 -0.29 17.55 0.36
N GLN A 195 -0.83 17.77 1.56
CA GLN A 195 -1.04 19.11 2.10
C GLN A 195 0.29 19.87 2.29
N SER A 196 1.32 19.21 2.79
CA SER A 196 2.64 19.84 3.00
C SER A 196 3.37 20.18 1.70
N THR A 197 3.04 19.51 0.59
CA THR A 197 3.68 19.70 -0.73
C THR A 197 2.74 20.34 -1.74
N ASN A 198 1.51 20.72 -1.37
CA ASN A 198 0.51 21.21 -2.33
C ASN A 198 0.97 22.47 -3.08
N GLU A 199 1.78 23.31 -2.45
CA GLU A 199 2.31 24.53 -3.06
C GLU A 199 3.58 24.30 -3.89
N ASP A 200 4.16 23.09 -3.86
CA ASP A 200 5.35 22.81 -4.67
C ASP A 200 4.99 22.85 -6.17
N SER A 201 5.82 23.55 -6.94
CA SER A 201 5.64 23.68 -8.39
C SER A 201 5.75 22.36 -9.13
N ILE A 202 6.34 21.34 -8.50
CA ILE A 202 6.53 20.01 -9.08
C ILE A 202 5.20 19.35 -9.49
N TRP A 203 4.10 19.69 -8.83
CA TRP A 203 2.77 19.18 -9.18
C TRP A 203 2.18 19.84 -10.43
N ASN A 204 2.72 20.98 -10.87
CA ASN A 204 2.32 21.61 -12.12
C ASN A 204 2.83 20.83 -13.33
N ASP A 205 3.99 20.17 -13.18
CA ASP A 205 4.61 19.35 -14.22
C ASP A 205 4.04 17.92 -14.28
N SER A 206 3.30 17.51 -13.24
CA SER A 206 2.81 16.14 -13.07
C SER A 206 1.38 16.08 -12.49
N PRO A 207 0.41 16.80 -13.09
CA PRO A 207 -0.93 16.89 -12.51
C PRO A 207 -1.69 15.56 -12.52
N GLU A 208 -1.49 14.68 -13.52
CA GLU A 208 -2.11 13.35 -13.57
C GLU A 208 -1.65 12.46 -12.41
N LEU A 209 -0.37 12.57 -12.02
CA LEU A 209 0.16 11.84 -10.87
C LEU A 209 -0.49 12.35 -9.58
N LEU A 210 -0.68 13.67 -9.44
CA LEU A 210 -1.38 14.23 -8.29
C LEU A 210 -2.85 13.81 -8.25
N ILE A 211 -3.54 13.77 -9.39
CA ILE A 211 -4.90 13.23 -9.52
C ILE A 211 -4.93 11.79 -9.00
N TRP A 212 -4.03 10.93 -9.47
CA TRP A 212 -3.94 9.55 -8.98
C TRP A 212 -3.75 9.48 -7.46
N LEU A 213 -2.81 10.26 -6.90
CA LEU A 213 -2.55 10.29 -5.46
C LEU A 213 -3.77 10.73 -4.64
N LEU A 214 -4.46 11.80 -5.06
CA LEU A 214 -5.64 12.33 -4.37
C LEU A 214 -6.81 11.34 -4.39
N HIS A 215 -7.08 10.72 -5.55
CA HIS A 215 -8.19 9.78 -5.67
C HIS A 215 -7.91 8.48 -4.92
N ILE A 216 -6.71 7.92 -5.03
CA ILE A 216 -6.33 6.71 -4.27
C ILE A 216 -6.37 6.98 -2.76
N GLY A 217 -5.81 8.11 -2.32
CA GLY A 217 -5.82 8.50 -0.91
C GLY A 217 -7.23 8.71 -0.36
N GLY A 218 -8.05 9.51 -1.06
CA GLY A 218 -9.42 9.83 -0.66
C GLY A 218 -10.38 8.65 -0.72
N ALA A 219 -10.29 7.81 -1.76
CA ALA A 219 -11.15 6.65 -1.91
C ALA A 219 -11.00 5.63 -0.78
N PHE A 220 -9.78 5.47 -0.26
CA PHE A 220 -9.49 4.55 0.85
C PHE A 220 -9.42 5.26 2.21
N ALA A 221 -9.72 6.55 2.26
CA ALA A 221 -9.94 7.25 3.53
C ALA A 221 -11.25 6.78 4.19
N PRO A 222 -11.28 6.63 5.52
CA PRO A 222 -12.54 6.44 6.22
C PRO A 222 -13.42 7.69 6.07
N ALA A 223 -14.75 7.49 6.08
CA ALA A 223 -15.68 8.61 6.08
C ALA A 223 -15.43 9.55 7.28
N GLY A 224 -15.59 10.86 7.06
CA GLY A 224 -15.33 11.91 8.04
C GLY A 224 -14.18 12.82 7.63
N THR A 225 -13.47 13.37 8.62
CA THR A 225 -12.53 14.49 8.44
C THR A 225 -11.41 14.22 7.43
N ILE A 226 -10.88 13.00 7.39
CA ILE A 226 -9.80 12.64 6.45
C ILE A 226 -10.33 12.70 5.01
N ARG A 227 -11.49 12.09 4.76
CA ARG A 227 -12.11 12.06 3.43
C ARG A 227 -12.52 13.44 2.96
N THR A 228 -13.11 14.26 3.85
CA THR A 228 -13.43 15.66 3.56
C THR A 228 -12.20 16.49 3.22
N ALA A 229 -11.10 16.32 3.96
CA ALA A 229 -9.86 17.03 3.66
C ALA A 229 -9.24 16.64 2.30
N TYR A 230 -9.45 15.40 1.82
CA TYR A 230 -9.11 15.03 0.44
C TYR A 230 -10.01 15.73 -0.58
N GLN A 231 -11.31 15.86 -0.31
CA GLN A 231 -12.24 16.59 -1.16
C GLN A 231 -11.82 18.05 -1.25
N ASP A 232 -11.58 18.72 -0.12
CA ASP A 232 -11.14 20.12 -0.07
C ASP A 232 -9.86 20.34 -0.91
N LEU A 233 -8.90 19.42 -0.80
CA LEU A 233 -7.65 19.48 -1.56
C LEU A 233 -7.89 19.24 -3.07
N LEU A 234 -8.83 18.37 -3.42
CA LEU A 234 -9.24 18.11 -4.79
C LEU A 234 -9.94 19.33 -5.40
N HIS A 235 -10.89 19.95 -4.70
CA HIS A 235 -11.58 21.16 -5.15
C HIS A 235 -10.61 22.34 -5.36
N LEU A 236 -9.66 22.53 -4.43
CA LEU A 236 -8.62 23.54 -4.57
C LEU A 236 -7.83 23.33 -5.87
N ASN A 237 -7.45 22.10 -6.17
CA ASN A 237 -6.70 21.77 -7.39
C ASN A 237 -7.57 21.77 -8.65
N MET A 238 -8.87 21.52 -8.57
CA MET A 238 -9.83 21.66 -9.69
C MET A 238 -9.92 23.08 -10.22
N SER A 239 -9.92 24.07 -9.32
CA SER A 239 -9.94 25.48 -9.71
C SER A 239 -8.60 25.97 -10.31
N THR A 240 -7.52 25.19 -10.14
CA THR A 240 -6.15 25.57 -10.53
C THR A 240 -5.55 24.56 -11.51
N ARG A 241 -4.85 23.54 -10.99
CA ARG A 241 -4.02 22.60 -11.77
C ARG A 241 -4.82 21.64 -12.64
N PHE A 242 -6.00 21.22 -12.19
CA PHE A 242 -6.80 20.21 -12.90
C PHE A 242 -7.83 20.82 -13.83
N ARG A 243 -7.81 22.15 -14.02
CA ARG A 243 -8.80 22.85 -14.82
C ARG A 243 -8.86 22.30 -16.23
N GLY A 244 -9.98 21.67 -16.57
CA GLY A 244 -10.22 21.08 -17.89
C GLY A 244 -9.50 19.75 -18.16
N MET A 245 -8.86 19.14 -17.16
CA MET A 245 -8.22 17.83 -17.32
C MET A 245 -9.24 16.69 -17.39
N TYR A 246 -10.31 16.79 -16.60
CA TYR A 246 -11.41 15.83 -16.63
C TYR A 246 -12.67 16.45 -16.03
N THR A 247 -13.81 16.08 -16.57
CA THR A 247 -15.16 16.52 -16.16
C THR A 247 -16.12 15.36 -15.96
N SER A 248 -15.77 14.19 -16.50
CA SER A 248 -16.56 12.98 -16.43
C SER A 248 -15.81 11.86 -15.71
N TRP A 249 -16.57 10.87 -15.22
CA TRP A 249 -16.02 9.65 -14.63
C TRP A 249 -15.12 8.88 -15.61
N THR A 250 -15.49 8.86 -16.91
CA THR A 250 -14.72 8.17 -17.95
C THR A 250 -13.34 8.80 -18.13
N GLU A 251 -13.27 10.13 -18.24
CA GLU A 251 -11.99 10.85 -18.37
C GLU A 251 -11.10 10.64 -17.13
N LEU A 252 -11.68 10.63 -15.93
CA LEU A 252 -10.94 10.28 -14.72
C LEU A 252 -10.39 8.85 -14.80
N CYS A 253 -11.19 7.88 -15.25
CA CYS A 253 -10.73 6.51 -15.40
C CYS A 253 -9.57 6.39 -16.40
N ASP A 254 -9.63 7.11 -17.52
CA ASP A 254 -8.56 7.12 -18.53
C ASP A 254 -7.23 7.61 -17.93
N ILE A 255 -7.27 8.60 -17.04
CA ILE A 255 -6.11 9.08 -16.28
C ILE A 255 -5.63 8.02 -15.28
N LEU A 256 -6.53 7.48 -14.45
CA LEU A 256 -6.16 6.53 -13.39
C LEU A 256 -5.59 5.22 -13.96
N GLN A 257 -6.06 4.77 -15.11
CA GLN A 257 -5.56 3.58 -15.82
C GLN A 257 -4.12 3.72 -16.30
N GLN A 258 -3.58 4.94 -16.40
CA GLN A 258 -2.15 5.14 -16.70
C GLN A 258 -1.25 4.76 -15.52
N PHE A 259 -1.81 4.62 -14.31
CA PHE A 259 -1.10 4.28 -13.08
C PHE A 259 -1.58 2.93 -12.52
N ILE A 260 -1.40 2.69 -11.22
CA ILE A 260 -1.95 1.51 -10.55
C ILE A 260 -3.45 1.74 -10.32
N TRP A 261 -4.28 0.96 -11.02
CA TRP A 261 -5.73 1.01 -11.01
C TRP A 261 -6.32 -0.38 -11.25
N SER A 262 -6.98 -0.97 -10.25
CA SER A 262 -7.74 -2.22 -10.41
C SER A 262 -9.23 -1.94 -10.51
N GLU A 263 -9.83 -2.35 -11.63
CA GLU A 263 -11.28 -2.24 -11.81
C GLU A 263 -12.02 -3.11 -10.79
N LYS A 264 -11.56 -4.33 -10.50
CA LYS A 264 -12.25 -5.21 -9.55
C LYS A 264 -12.05 -4.80 -8.09
N ALA A 265 -10.89 -4.26 -7.74
CA ALA A 265 -10.55 -3.99 -6.35
C ALA A 265 -10.94 -2.58 -5.91
N PHE A 266 -10.83 -1.58 -6.80
CA PHE A 266 -10.89 -0.17 -6.41
C PHE A 266 -12.14 0.57 -6.90
N MET A 267 -12.77 0.12 -7.99
CA MET A 267 -13.87 0.81 -8.69
C MET A 267 -14.96 1.33 -7.74
N SER A 268 -15.47 0.49 -6.83
CA SER A 268 -16.58 0.90 -5.96
C SER A 268 -16.23 2.03 -5.00
N GLN A 269 -15.02 2.01 -4.42
CA GLN A 269 -14.58 3.01 -3.45
C GLN A 269 -14.19 4.32 -4.16
N LEU A 270 -13.54 4.21 -5.32
CA LEU A 270 -13.14 5.37 -6.12
C LEU A 270 -14.35 6.07 -6.73
N LYS A 271 -15.32 5.32 -7.23
CA LYS A 271 -16.57 5.89 -7.75
C LYS A 271 -17.37 6.60 -6.66
N ALA A 272 -17.50 5.99 -5.48
CA ALA A 272 -18.16 6.63 -4.34
C ALA A 272 -17.46 7.95 -3.95
N PHE A 273 -16.13 7.95 -3.88
CA PHE A 273 -15.36 9.17 -3.56
C PHE A 273 -15.52 10.27 -4.62
N TRP A 274 -15.52 9.89 -5.89
CA TRP A 274 -15.77 10.81 -6.99
C TRP A 274 -17.16 11.43 -6.91
N GLU A 275 -18.21 10.61 -6.76
CA GLU A 275 -19.59 11.07 -6.66
C GLU A 275 -19.79 12.01 -5.46
N GLU A 276 -19.22 11.69 -4.31
CA GLU A 276 -19.26 12.56 -3.12
C GLU A 276 -18.57 13.90 -3.37
N SER A 277 -17.48 13.92 -4.12
CA SER A 277 -16.76 15.15 -4.46
C SER A 277 -17.55 16.04 -5.43
N GLN A 278 -18.38 15.46 -6.31
CA GLN A 278 -19.21 16.23 -7.24
C GLN A 278 -20.40 16.92 -6.56
N VAL A 279 -20.95 16.34 -5.48
CA VAL A 279 -22.12 16.88 -4.79
C VAL A 279 -21.79 18.19 -4.04
N GLN A 280 -20.54 18.38 -3.64
CA GLN A 280 -20.12 19.55 -2.89
C GLN A 280 -19.97 20.82 -3.76
N ASP A 281 -19.79 20.66 -5.08
CA ASP A 281 -19.79 21.76 -6.06
C ASP A 281 -21.21 22.29 -6.40
N GLY A 282 -22.28 21.59 -5.99
CA GLY A 282 -23.66 21.94 -6.30
C GLY A 282 -24.41 22.74 -5.23
N ALA A 283 -23.72 23.18 -4.17
CA ALA A 283 -24.32 23.82 -3.00
C ALA A 283 -23.93 25.31 -2.83
N GLU A 284 -23.39 25.96 -3.87
CA GLU A 284 -23.21 27.42 -3.94
C GLU A 284 -24.35 28.12 -4.71
#